data_AF-A0A9W7GSL2-F1
#
_entry.id   AF-A0A9W7GSL2-F1
#
_cell.length_a   1.000
_cell.length_b   1.000
_cell.length_c   1.000
_cell.angle_alpha   90.00
_cell.angle_beta   90.00
_cell.angle_gamma   90.00
#
_symmetry.space_group_name_H-M   'P 1'
#
loop_
_entity.id
_entity.type
_entity.pdbx_description
1 polymer ?
#
loop_
_entity_poly.entity_id
_entity_poly.type
_entity_poly.pdbx_seq_one_letter_code
_entity_poly.pdbx_strand_id
1 'polypeptide(L)'
;MRNVKYVDNFHNYDLSFKHDCEKGELPNYVVIEPRYFDILTAGANDDHPSHDVSEGQKFVKEIYEALRSSPQWNEILFLITYDEHGGFYDHVPTPTGVPSPDDFVGAAPYNFKFDRLGCRVPAIMVSPWIEPGTVLHRPSGPHPTSEFEHSSIPATLKKIFNLKEFLTKRDAWAGSFDMVVNRSTPRTDCPEKLAEPVKMRDSDAKETAKLSDFQEELVQVAAALKGDPLKVVENMTVSSGLKYVEDALSKFNDAKKINGVDDIVSALASGAKASTTFVKNIFS
;
A
#
# COMPACT_ATOMS: atom_id res chain seq x y z
N MET A 1 22.63 -0.33 13.14
CA MET A 1 21.38 -0.60 12.40
C MET A 1 20.39 0.51 12.76
N ARG A 2 19.47 0.89 11.85
CA ARG A 2 18.39 1.83 12.21
C ARG A 2 17.38 1.09 13.09
N ASN A 3 16.95 1.69 14.20
CA ASN A 3 15.90 1.11 15.04
C ASN A 3 14.56 1.18 14.31
N VAL A 4 14.00 0.02 13.96
CA VAL A 4 12.69 -0.09 13.32
C VAL A 4 11.62 0.24 14.37
N LYS A 5 10.95 1.37 14.17
CA LYS A 5 9.78 1.78 14.98
C LYS A 5 8.52 1.19 14.36
N TYR A 6 7.50 0.93 15.17
CA TYR A 6 6.14 0.56 14.74
C TYR A 6 6.03 -0.77 13.96
N VAL A 7 6.95 -1.72 14.16
CA VAL A 7 6.86 -3.06 13.55
C VAL A 7 5.60 -3.83 14.00
N ASP A 8 5.10 -3.53 15.20
CA ASP A 8 3.92 -4.15 15.79
C ASP A 8 2.60 -3.62 15.20
N ASN A 9 2.68 -2.67 14.24
CA ASN A 9 1.55 -2.13 13.47
C ASN A 9 1.34 -2.85 12.11
N PHE A 10 2.13 -3.89 11.81
CA PHE A 10 1.99 -4.69 10.59
C PHE A 10 1.23 -5.97 10.90
N HIS A 11 0.08 -6.17 10.27
CA HIS A 11 -0.85 -7.24 10.56
C HIS A 11 -1.16 -8.07 9.30
N ASN A 12 -1.43 -9.35 9.47
CA ASN A 12 -1.93 -10.18 8.37
C ASN A 12 -3.40 -9.85 8.12
N TYR A 13 -3.74 -9.50 6.88
CA TYR A 13 -5.09 -9.11 6.50
C TYR A 13 -6.15 -10.19 6.82
N ASP A 14 -5.90 -11.43 6.40
CA ASP A 14 -6.86 -12.53 6.52
C ASP A 14 -7.16 -12.91 7.99
N LEU A 15 -6.21 -12.65 8.90
CA LEU A 15 -6.33 -12.96 10.34
C LEU A 15 -6.84 -11.78 11.19
N SER A 16 -6.45 -10.55 10.86
CA SER A 16 -6.67 -9.38 11.73
C SER A 16 -7.77 -8.45 11.22
N PHE A 17 -7.70 -8.02 9.96
CA PHE A 17 -8.51 -6.90 9.47
C PHE A 17 -10.02 -7.15 9.61
N LYS A 18 -10.50 -8.33 9.21
CA LYS A 18 -11.92 -8.69 9.35
C LYS A 18 -12.36 -8.77 10.81
N HIS A 19 -11.49 -9.30 11.68
CA HIS A 19 -11.78 -9.43 13.11
C HIS A 19 -11.88 -8.06 13.79
N ASP A 20 -10.99 -7.14 13.42
CA ASP A 20 -10.99 -5.76 13.91
C ASP A 20 -12.22 -4.99 13.38
N CYS A 21 -12.63 -5.23 12.12
CA CYS A 21 -13.89 -4.74 11.57
C CYS A 21 -15.10 -5.24 12.37
N GLU A 22 -15.22 -6.55 12.59
CA GLU A 22 -16.34 -7.20 13.29
C GLU A 22 -16.53 -6.66 14.71
N LYS A 23 -15.43 -6.42 15.42
CA LYS A 23 -15.46 -5.88 16.79
C LYS A 23 -15.59 -4.37 16.88
N GLY A 24 -15.21 -3.63 15.83
CA GLY A 24 -15.02 -2.18 15.90
C GLY A 24 -13.73 -1.79 16.63
N GLU A 25 -12.65 -2.55 16.41
CA GLU A 25 -11.31 -2.35 16.99
C GLU A 25 -10.29 -1.79 15.96
N LEU A 26 -10.73 -1.33 14.77
CA LEU A 26 -9.82 -0.79 13.75
C LEU A 26 -9.08 0.46 14.25
N PRO A 27 -7.75 0.55 14.01
CA PRO A 27 -6.98 1.77 14.25
C PRO A 27 -7.48 2.98 13.44
N ASN A 28 -7.22 4.18 13.95
CA ASN A 28 -7.57 5.46 13.30
C ASN A 28 -6.98 5.64 11.88
N TYR A 29 -5.94 4.89 11.53
CA TYR A 29 -5.35 4.88 10.20
C TYR A 29 -4.88 3.46 9.87
N VAL A 30 -5.38 2.92 8.76
CA VAL A 30 -5.07 1.58 8.25
C VAL A 30 -4.71 1.70 6.78
N VAL A 31 -3.61 1.07 6.37
CA VAL A 31 -3.26 0.87 4.96
C VAL A 31 -3.44 -0.62 4.67
N ILE A 32 -4.09 -0.94 3.56
CA ILE A 32 -4.38 -2.31 3.15
C ILE A 32 -3.64 -2.57 1.84
N GLU A 33 -2.75 -3.55 1.85
CA GLU A 33 -1.98 -4.00 0.69
C GLU A 33 -2.54 -5.35 0.21
N PRO A 34 -2.78 -5.56 -1.10
CA PRO A 34 -3.15 -6.85 -1.65
C PRO A 34 -1.98 -7.85 -1.67
N ARG A 35 -2.29 -9.11 -1.99
CA ARG A 35 -1.31 -10.16 -2.28
C ARG A 35 -0.86 -10.04 -3.73
N TYR A 36 0.44 -9.80 -3.90
CA TYR A 36 1.09 -9.60 -5.21
C TYR A 36 1.69 -10.88 -5.83
N PHE A 37 1.68 -12.00 -5.11
CA PHE A 37 2.27 -13.27 -5.54
C PHE A 37 1.19 -14.33 -5.72
N ASP A 38 1.05 -14.80 -6.96
CA ASP A 38 -0.02 -15.70 -7.37
C ASP A 38 0.35 -17.17 -7.14
N ILE A 39 0.11 -17.66 -5.90
CA ILE A 39 0.39 -19.03 -5.47
C ILE A 39 -0.89 -19.86 -5.25
N LEU A 40 -0.81 -21.19 -5.40
CA LEU A 40 -2.00 -22.06 -5.39
C LEU A 40 -2.83 -22.00 -4.11
N THR A 41 -2.22 -21.74 -2.95
CA THR A 41 -2.92 -21.70 -1.65
C THR A 41 -3.45 -20.33 -1.27
N ALA A 42 -2.96 -19.26 -1.91
CA ALA A 42 -3.33 -17.87 -1.63
C ALA A 42 -3.02 -17.04 -2.88
N GLY A 43 -3.94 -17.07 -3.85
CA GLY A 43 -3.79 -16.36 -5.12
C GLY A 43 -3.65 -14.85 -4.94
N ALA A 44 -3.11 -14.21 -5.96
CA ALA A 44 -3.00 -12.76 -6.01
C ALA A 44 -4.41 -12.12 -6.09
N ASN A 45 -4.56 -10.96 -5.46
CA ASN A 45 -5.85 -10.25 -5.39
C ASN A 45 -5.66 -8.74 -5.56
N ASP A 46 -4.81 -8.39 -6.52
CA ASP A 46 -4.60 -7.05 -7.05
C ASP A 46 -5.22 -6.91 -8.47
N ASP A 47 -5.13 -5.71 -9.07
CA ASP A 47 -5.53 -5.45 -10.46
C ASP A 47 -4.34 -5.53 -11.45
N HIS A 48 -3.15 -5.99 -11.01
CA HIS A 48 -1.90 -5.93 -11.78
C HIS A 48 -1.79 -7.10 -12.80
N PRO A 49 -1.35 -6.86 -14.05
CA PRO A 49 -1.10 -7.94 -15.01
C PRO A 49 -0.03 -8.95 -14.51
N SER A 50 -0.17 -10.27 -14.70
CA SER A 50 -1.17 -10.97 -15.52
C SER A 50 -2.43 -11.41 -14.77
N HIS A 51 -2.60 -11.05 -13.49
CA HIS A 51 -3.72 -11.48 -12.64
C HIS A 51 -5.08 -11.05 -13.24
N ASP A 52 -6.15 -11.77 -12.89
CA ASP A 52 -7.49 -11.32 -13.26
C ASP A 52 -7.91 -10.18 -12.32
N VAL A 53 -8.17 -9.00 -12.87
CA VAL A 53 -8.68 -7.84 -12.13
C VAL A 53 -9.97 -8.15 -11.38
N SER A 54 -10.72 -9.19 -11.77
CA SER A 54 -11.87 -9.64 -10.99
C SER A 54 -11.50 -10.07 -9.56
N GLU A 55 -10.28 -10.54 -9.30
CA GLU A 55 -9.78 -10.86 -7.95
C GLU A 55 -9.46 -9.58 -7.15
N GLY A 56 -8.85 -8.57 -7.76
CA GLY A 56 -8.69 -7.23 -7.17
C GLY A 56 -10.02 -6.57 -6.83
N GLN A 57 -10.98 -6.63 -7.75
CA GLN A 57 -12.34 -6.13 -7.48
C GLN A 57 -13.08 -6.93 -6.39
N LYS A 58 -12.83 -8.24 -6.26
CA LYS A 58 -13.36 -9.04 -5.14
C LYS A 58 -12.75 -8.60 -3.81
N PHE A 59 -11.46 -8.29 -3.79
CA PHE A 59 -10.77 -7.78 -2.60
C PHE A 59 -11.33 -6.42 -2.17
N VAL A 60 -11.50 -5.48 -3.10
CA VAL A 60 -12.16 -4.17 -2.83
C VAL A 60 -13.57 -4.35 -2.28
N LYS A 61 -14.37 -5.27 -2.87
CA LYS A 61 -15.71 -5.62 -2.36
C LYS A 61 -15.66 -6.21 -0.95
N GLU A 62 -14.73 -7.12 -0.69
CA GLU A 62 -14.60 -7.76 0.61
C GLU A 62 -14.24 -6.75 1.71
N ILE A 63 -13.28 -5.86 1.44
CA ILE A 63 -12.93 -4.73 2.32
C ILE A 63 -14.16 -3.84 2.56
N TYR A 64 -14.89 -3.49 1.50
CA TYR A 64 -16.10 -2.68 1.63
C TYR A 64 -17.15 -3.35 2.53
N GLU A 65 -17.47 -4.62 2.32
CA GLU A 65 -18.49 -5.33 3.09
C GLU A 65 -18.06 -5.57 4.55
N ALA A 66 -16.77 -5.77 4.82
CA ALA A 66 -16.21 -5.80 6.18
C ALA A 66 -16.35 -4.44 6.89
N LEU A 67 -15.92 -3.34 6.25
CA LEU A 67 -16.05 -1.98 6.81
C LEU A 67 -17.53 -1.57 6.98
N ARG A 68 -18.40 -1.96 6.04
CA ARG A 68 -19.83 -1.64 6.02
C ARG A 68 -20.64 -2.38 7.09
N SER A 69 -20.19 -3.56 7.50
CA SER A 69 -20.78 -4.35 8.59
C SER A 69 -20.19 -4.02 9.97
N SER A 70 -19.06 -3.30 10.01
CA SER A 70 -18.41 -2.88 11.25
C SER A 70 -19.27 -1.92 12.09
N PRO A 71 -19.23 -2.02 13.44
CA PRO A 71 -19.75 -0.98 14.33
C PRO A 71 -19.17 0.42 14.05
N GLN A 72 -17.94 0.49 13.52
CA GLN A 72 -17.25 1.74 13.17
C GLN A 72 -17.65 2.32 11.80
N TRP A 73 -18.63 1.76 11.06
CA TRP A 73 -19.00 2.23 9.71
C TRP A 73 -19.22 3.76 9.62
N ASN A 74 -19.85 4.35 10.64
CA ASN A 74 -20.11 5.80 10.71
C ASN A 74 -18.89 6.64 11.12
N GLU A 75 -17.71 6.04 11.29
CA GLU A 75 -16.43 6.70 11.61
C GLU A 75 -15.38 6.50 10.50
N ILE A 76 -15.73 5.76 9.44
CA ILE A 76 -14.82 5.35 8.37
C ILE A 76 -14.89 6.28 7.15
N LEU A 77 -13.70 6.62 6.63
CA LEU A 77 -13.47 7.09 5.27
C LEU A 77 -12.56 6.09 4.56
N PHE A 78 -13.12 5.27 3.69
CA PHE A 78 -12.37 4.32 2.88
C PHE A 78 -11.92 4.98 1.58
N LEU A 79 -10.60 5.04 1.36
CA LEU A 79 -9.97 5.53 0.14
C LEU A 79 -9.42 4.34 -0.66
N ILE A 80 -9.88 4.20 -1.90
CA ILE A 80 -9.30 3.28 -2.89
C ILE A 80 -8.51 4.14 -3.87
N THR A 81 -7.24 3.82 -4.08
CA THR A 81 -6.36 4.49 -5.04
C THR A 81 -5.37 3.47 -5.59
N TYR A 82 -4.76 3.79 -6.74
CA TYR A 82 -3.74 2.96 -7.38
C TYR A 82 -2.37 3.62 -7.22
N ASP A 83 -1.30 2.83 -7.19
CA ASP A 83 0.09 3.30 -7.17
C ASP A 83 0.49 3.88 -8.54
N GLU A 84 0.06 3.23 -9.62
CA GLU A 84 0.31 3.67 -11.00
C GLU A 84 -0.93 3.53 -11.93
N HIS A 85 -0.74 3.71 -13.24
CA HIS A 85 -1.78 3.97 -14.25
C HIS A 85 -2.08 2.80 -15.23
N GLY A 86 -1.44 1.64 -15.08
CA GLY A 86 -1.56 0.48 -15.95
C GLY A 86 -0.87 0.60 -17.32
N GLY A 87 -0.10 1.67 -17.57
CA GLY A 87 0.46 1.97 -18.89
C GLY A 87 -0.57 2.38 -19.95
N PHE A 88 -1.83 2.60 -19.57
CA PHE A 88 -2.90 2.99 -20.48
C PHE A 88 -2.82 4.47 -20.87
N TYR A 89 -3.33 4.81 -22.06
CA TYR A 89 -3.42 6.20 -22.50
C TYR A 89 -4.39 7.00 -21.64
N ASP A 90 -3.88 8.03 -20.96
CA ASP A 90 -4.69 9.10 -20.39
C ASP A 90 -4.55 10.39 -21.20
N HIS A 91 -5.66 11.10 -21.37
CA HIS A 91 -5.72 12.29 -22.21
C HIS A 91 -5.33 13.60 -21.49
N VAL A 92 -5.17 13.59 -20.16
CA VAL A 92 -4.84 14.79 -19.39
C VAL A 92 -3.32 14.94 -19.31
N PRO A 93 -2.74 16.07 -19.77
CA PRO A 93 -1.31 16.33 -19.65
C PRO A 93 -0.88 16.35 -18.18
N THR A 94 0.25 15.71 -17.86
CA THR A 94 0.70 15.63 -16.46
C THR A 94 1.19 17.00 -15.95
N PRO A 95 0.77 17.45 -14.75
CA PRO A 95 1.21 18.72 -14.18
C PRO A 95 2.73 18.85 -14.04
N THR A 96 3.25 20.05 -14.31
CA THR A 96 4.68 20.40 -14.24
C THR A 96 4.87 21.69 -13.44
N GLY A 97 6.11 21.94 -12.98
CA GLY A 97 6.41 23.08 -12.11
C GLY A 97 5.90 22.91 -10.68
N VAL A 98 5.68 21.66 -10.25
CA VAL A 98 5.16 21.33 -8.91
C VAL A 98 6.34 21.11 -7.94
N PRO A 99 6.22 21.41 -6.63
CA PRO A 99 7.38 21.42 -5.72
C PRO A 99 8.01 20.03 -5.53
N SER A 100 9.31 19.89 -5.84
CA SER A 100 10.05 18.65 -5.55
C SER A 100 10.00 18.30 -4.05
N PRO A 101 9.93 17.01 -3.66
CA PRO A 101 10.11 16.60 -2.27
C PRO A 101 11.49 17.06 -1.76
N ASP A 102 11.48 18.14 -0.98
CA ASP A 102 12.65 18.76 -0.33
C ASP A 102 13.87 18.99 -1.25
N ASP A 103 13.59 19.45 -2.48
CA ASP A 103 14.57 19.72 -3.54
C ASP A 103 15.37 18.48 -3.99
N PHE A 104 14.83 17.27 -3.77
CA PHE A 104 15.47 16.02 -4.18
C PHE A 104 15.65 15.93 -5.70
N VAL A 105 16.81 15.42 -6.11
CA VAL A 105 17.18 15.18 -7.50
C VAL A 105 17.67 13.73 -7.62
N GLY A 106 17.08 12.99 -8.56
CA GLY A 106 17.43 11.62 -8.86
C GLY A 106 18.85 11.48 -9.40
N ALA A 107 19.37 10.25 -9.40
CA ALA A 107 20.74 9.98 -9.83
C ALA A 107 21.01 10.33 -11.31
N ALA A 108 22.30 10.49 -11.63
CA ALA A 108 22.79 10.53 -13.00
C ALA A 108 22.48 9.20 -13.74
N PRO A 109 22.29 9.20 -15.07
CA PRO A 109 22.46 10.35 -15.98
C PRO A 109 21.24 11.28 -16.05
N TYR A 110 20.07 10.85 -15.57
CA TYR A 110 18.81 11.55 -15.82
C TYR A 110 18.59 12.79 -14.95
N ASN A 111 19.14 12.84 -13.74
CA ASN A 111 19.05 13.98 -12.83
C ASN A 111 17.59 14.47 -12.64
N PHE A 112 16.66 13.52 -12.50
CA PHE A 112 15.23 13.80 -12.48
C PHE A 112 14.86 14.64 -11.24
N LYS A 113 14.29 15.83 -11.47
CA LYS A 113 14.09 16.84 -10.42
C LYS A 113 12.84 16.62 -9.55
N PHE A 114 11.99 15.65 -9.89
CA PHE A 114 10.69 15.46 -9.26
C PHE A 114 9.81 16.74 -9.26
N ASP A 115 9.97 17.61 -10.27
CA ASP A 115 9.25 18.88 -10.44
C ASP A 115 7.97 18.74 -11.31
N ARG A 116 7.48 17.50 -11.46
CA ARG A 116 6.27 17.13 -12.21
C ARG A 116 5.53 15.96 -11.55
N LEU A 117 4.26 15.81 -11.87
CA LEU A 117 3.47 14.62 -11.52
C LEU A 117 3.49 13.58 -12.65
N GLY A 118 3.12 12.34 -12.29
CA GLY A 118 2.91 11.22 -13.20
C GLY A 118 1.57 11.28 -13.94
N CYS A 119 1.22 10.18 -14.62
CA CYS A 119 -0.10 9.97 -15.20
C CYS A 119 -1.19 9.96 -14.11
N ARG A 120 -2.43 10.25 -14.47
CA ARG A 120 -3.56 10.15 -13.53
C ARG A 120 -3.80 8.69 -13.13
N VAL A 121 -4.17 8.51 -11.87
CA VAL A 121 -4.63 7.23 -11.31
C VAL A 121 -6.07 7.38 -10.83
N PRO A 122 -6.89 6.30 -10.80
CA PRO A 122 -8.21 6.35 -10.18
C PRO A 122 -8.09 6.61 -8.66
N ALA A 123 -9.03 7.39 -8.13
CA ALA A 123 -9.21 7.58 -6.69
C ALA A 123 -10.71 7.60 -6.36
N ILE A 124 -11.13 6.74 -5.43
CA ILE A 124 -12.54 6.57 -5.03
C ILE A 124 -12.61 6.71 -3.50
N MET A 125 -13.51 7.57 -3.02
CA MET A 125 -13.72 7.82 -1.59
C MET A 125 -15.12 7.32 -1.20
N VAL A 126 -15.18 6.50 -0.15
CA VAL A 126 -16.38 5.79 0.27
C VAL A 126 -16.59 5.98 1.76
N SER A 127 -17.73 6.57 2.14
CA SER A 127 -18.10 6.86 3.53
C SER A 127 -19.59 7.20 3.59
N PRO A 128 -20.31 6.92 4.70
CA PRO A 128 -21.70 7.38 4.85
C PRO A 128 -21.82 8.91 4.93
N TRP A 129 -20.71 9.65 5.08
CA TRP A 129 -20.71 11.11 5.14
C TRP A 129 -20.53 11.82 3.79
N ILE A 130 -20.55 11.08 2.68
CA ILE A 130 -20.38 11.62 1.32
C ILE A 130 -21.72 11.59 0.57
N GLU A 131 -22.13 12.74 0.01
CA GLU A 131 -23.32 12.83 -0.84
C GLU A 131 -23.22 11.91 -2.08
N PRO A 132 -24.30 11.20 -2.46
CA PRO A 132 -24.29 10.34 -3.64
C PRO A 132 -23.98 11.16 -4.91
N GLY A 133 -23.08 10.64 -5.74
CA GLY A 133 -22.67 11.32 -6.99
C GLY A 133 -21.68 12.48 -6.79
N THR A 134 -21.08 12.65 -5.61
CA THR A 134 -19.98 13.60 -5.40
C THR A 134 -18.81 13.29 -6.33
N VAL A 135 -18.36 14.29 -7.10
CA VAL A 135 -17.15 14.23 -7.94
C VAL A 135 -16.24 15.40 -7.57
N LEU A 136 -15.01 15.12 -7.13
CA LEU A 136 -14.01 16.15 -6.84
C LEU A 136 -13.05 16.26 -8.04
N HIS A 137 -13.07 17.41 -8.72
CA HIS A 137 -12.23 17.64 -9.91
C HIS A 137 -10.84 18.17 -9.58
N ARG A 138 -10.73 19.11 -8.64
CA ARG A 138 -9.49 19.73 -8.17
C ARG A 138 -9.61 20.16 -6.71
N PRO A 139 -8.51 20.23 -5.95
CA PRO A 139 -8.52 20.77 -4.59
C PRO A 139 -8.72 22.29 -4.59
N SER A 140 -9.15 22.84 -3.45
CA SER A 140 -9.32 24.29 -3.26
C SER A 140 -8.05 25.01 -2.78
N GLY A 141 -6.94 24.30 -2.61
CA GLY A 141 -5.68 24.79 -2.05
C GLY A 141 -4.79 23.64 -1.58
N PRO A 142 -3.71 23.90 -0.82
CA PRO A 142 -3.33 25.19 -0.23
C PRO A 142 -2.82 26.25 -1.22
N HIS A 143 -2.45 25.87 -2.44
CA HIS A 143 -2.04 26.80 -3.50
C HIS A 143 -3.00 26.75 -4.70
N PRO A 144 -3.10 27.82 -5.52
CA PRO A 144 -3.87 27.80 -6.76
C PRO A 144 -3.40 26.77 -7.80
N THR A 145 -2.18 26.22 -7.62
CA THR A 145 -1.60 25.18 -8.46
C THR A 145 -1.69 23.78 -7.84
N SER A 146 -2.21 23.64 -6.61
CA SER A 146 -2.36 22.34 -5.95
C SER A 146 -3.23 21.40 -6.78
N GLU A 147 -2.84 20.13 -6.84
CA GLU A 147 -3.59 19.06 -7.49
C GLU A 147 -3.84 17.93 -6.48
N PHE A 148 -4.75 17.00 -6.82
CA PHE A 148 -4.87 15.73 -6.12
C PHE A 148 -3.85 14.73 -6.69
N GLU A 149 -2.94 14.27 -5.83
CA GLU A 149 -1.91 13.25 -6.06
C GLU A 149 -1.64 12.46 -4.76
N HIS A 150 -0.83 11.40 -4.77
CA HIS A 150 -0.66 10.51 -3.61
C HIS A 150 -0.32 11.22 -2.29
N SER A 151 0.41 12.33 -2.33
CA SER A 151 0.80 13.14 -1.16
C SER A 151 -0.37 13.93 -0.57
N SER A 152 -1.53 13.94 -1.23
CA SER A 152 -2.82 14.38 -0.67
C SER A 152 -3.24 13.54 0.53
N ILE A 153 -2.79 12.28 0.62
CA ILE A 153 -3.03 11.39 1.76
C ILE A 153 -2.33 11.95 3.01
N PRO A 154 -0.99 12.07 3.08
CA PRO A 154 -0.32 12.69 4.23
C PRO A 154 -0.76 14.14 4.47
N ALA A 155 -1.05 14.93 3.44
CA ALA A 155 -1.62 16.29 3.61
C ALA A 155 -2.97 16.29 4.35
N THR A 156 -3.84 15.33 4.04
CA THR A 156 -5.14 15.16 4.70
C THR A 156 -4.99 14.57 6.10
N LEU A 157 -4.13 13.56 6.30
CA LEU A 157 -3.82 13.00 7.61
C LEU A 157 -3.25 14.06 8.57
N LYS A 158 -2.33 14.90 8.08
CA LYS A 158 -1.77 16.04 8.82
C LYS A 158 -2.88 16.96 9.33
N LYS A 159 -3.90 17.22 8.51
CA LYS A 159 -5.04 18.08 8.87
C LYS A 159 -6.01 17.41 9.84
N ILE A 160 -6.41 16.16 9.58
CA ILE A 160 -7.36 15.41 10.42
C ILE A 160 -6.78 15.12 11.81
N PHE A 161 -5.52 14.68 11.89
CA PHE A 161 -4.85 14.35 13.15
C PHE A 161 -4.09 15.53 13.78
N ASN A 162 -4.22 16.75 13.21
CA ASN A 162 -3.53 17.95 13.67
C ASN A 162 -2.02 17.75 13.90
N LEU A 163 -1.35 17.06 12.96
CA LEU A 163 0.08 16.82 13.03
C LEU A 163 0.85 18.14 12.85
N LYS A 164 1.97 18.27 13.57
CA LYS A 164 2.71 19.54 13.69
C LYS A 164 3.27 20.04 12.37
N GLU A 165 3.83 19.13 11.59
CA GLU A 165 4.63 19.41 10.39
C GLU A 165 4.15 18.54 9.23
N PHE A 166 4.41 19.01 8.01
CA PHE A 166 4.34 18.19 6.80
C PHE A 166 5.61 17.33 6.69
N LEU A 167 5.54 16.23 5.95
CA LEU A 167 6.68 15.33 5.75
C LEU A 167 7.74 15.97 4.83
N THR A 168 7.29 16.73 3.84
CA THR A 168 8.10 17.35 2.77
C THR A 168 7.41 18.62 2.22
N LYS A 169 8.09 19.33 1.31
CA LYS A 169 7.47 20.37 0.47
C LYS A 169 6.33 19.87 -0.44
N ARG A 170 6.30 18.58 -0.78
CA ARG A 170 5.31 17.99 -1.71
C ARG A 170 3.94 17.89 -1.04
N ASP A 171 3.82 17.24 0.11
CA ASP A 171 2.56 17.15 0.87
C ASP A 171 2.15 18.48 1.51
N ALA A 172 3.10 19.40 1.76
CA ALA A 172 2.78 20.79 2.11
C ALA A 172 2.07 21.56 0.97
N TRP A 173 2.27 21.13 -0.29
CA TRP A 173 1.63 21.73 -1.48
C TRP A 173 0.41 20.95 -1.96
N ALA A 174 0.33 19.64 -1.69
CA ALA A 174 -0.73 18.76 -2.16
C ALA A 174 -2.13 19.16 -1.65
N GLY A 175 -3.15 18.87 -2.44
CA GLY A 175 -4.53 19.14 -2.07
C GLY A 175 -5.07 18.17 -1.02
N SER A 176 -5.40 18.65 0.18
CA SER A 176 -6.19 17.84 1.13
C SER A 176 -7.61 17.57 0.59
N PHE A 177 -8.21 16.42 0.93
CA PHE A 177 -9.54 15.99 0.47
C PHE A 177 -10.60 15.90 1.59
N ASP A 178 -10.34 16.48 2.76
CA ASP A 178 -11.28 16.47 3.91
C ASP A 178 -12.67 17.05 3.59
N MET A 179 -12.76 17.96 2.61
CA MET A 179 -14.03 18.51 2.11
C MET A 179 -14.96 17.48 1.44
N VAL A 180 -14.50 16.25 1.19
CA VAL A 180 -15.35 15.16 0.69
C VAL A 180 -16.44 14.78 1.72
N VAL A 181 -16.14 14.95 3.01
CA VAL A 181 -17.09 14.79 4.13
C VAL A 181 -18.01 16.01 4.12
N ASN A 182 -19.04 15.94 3.28
CA ASN A 182 -19.91 17.06 2.91
C ASN A 182 -21.31 17.00 3.54
N ARG A 183 -21.54 16.05 4.46
CA ARG A 183 -22.82 15.84 5.16
C ARG A 183 -22.77 16.14 6.65
N SER A 184 -23.89 16.60 7.21
CA SER A 184 -24.10 16.77 8.65
C SER A 184 -24.68 15.54 9.36
N THR A 185 -25.20 14.56 8.61
CA THR A 185 -25.65 13.27 9.15
C THR A 185 -25.22 12.13 8.23
N PRO A 186 -24.87 10.95 8.78
CA PRO A 186 -24.49 9.80 7.98
C PRO A 186 -25.70 9.32 7.14
N ARG A 187 -25.39 8.76 5.98
CA ARG A 187 -26.33 8.11 5.07
C ARG A 187 -26.75 6.75 5.58
N THR A 188 -28.04 6.45 5.43
CA THR A 188 -28.65 5.15 5.76
C THR A 188 -28.94 4.31 4.52
N ASP A 189 -28.65 4.82 3.32
CA ASP A 189 -28.86 4.18 2.02
C ASP A 189 -27.60 3.53 1.43
N CYS A 190 -26.49 3.49 2.18
CA CYS A 190 -25.26 2.83 1.75
C CYS A 190 -25.49 1.31 1.62
N PRO A 191 -25.19 0.69 0.46
CA PRO A 191 -25.48 -0.71 0.21
C PRO A 191 -24.77 -1.61 1.23
N GLU A 192 -25.42 -2.68 1.66
CA GLU A 192 -24.81 -3.65 2.59
C GLU A 192 -23.93 -4.67 1.87
N LYS A 193 -24.17 -4.87 0.57
CA LYS A 193 -23.41 -5.75 -0.32
C LYS A 193 -23.25 -5.12 -1.69
N LEU A 194 -22.10 -5.38 -2.32
CA LEU A 194 -21.83 -4.99 -3.70
C LEU A 194 -22.11 -6.16 -4.66
N ALA A 195 -22.25 -5.86 -5.95
CA ALA A 195 -22.37 -6.88 -6.98
C ALA A 195 -21.12 -7.78 -7.03
N GLU A 196 -21.30 -9.06 -7.34
CA GLU A 196 -20.17 -9.99 -7.52
C GLU A 196 -19.35 -9.61 -8.77
N PRO A 197 -18.03 -9.41 -8.66
CA PRO A 197 -17.18 -9.16 -9.82
C PRO A 197 -17.17 -10.34 -10.80
N VAL A 198 -17.33 -10.02 -12.08
CA VAL A 198 -17.34 -11.02 -13.15
C VAL A 198 -15.90 -11.40 -13.50
N LYS A 199 -15.60 -12.71 -13.49
CA LYS A 199 -14.29 -13.24 -13.92
C LYS A 199 -14.00 -12.83 -15.36
N MET A 200 -12.85 -12.21 -15.62
CA MET A 200 -12.46 -11.70 -16.94
C MET A 200 -11.33 -12.48 -17.60
N ARG A 201 -10.59 -13.32 -16.86
CA ARG A 201 -9.53 -14.19 -17.42
C ARG A 201 -9.62 -15.59 -16.85
N ASP A 202 -9.66 -16.59 -17.73
CA ASP A 202 -9.44 -17.99 -17.31
C ASP A 202 -7.95 -18.28 -17.18
N SER A 203 -7.42 -17.96 -16.01
CA SER A 203 -6.07 -18.32 -15.58
C SER A 203 -6.07 -18.81 -14.13
N ASP A 204 -5.41 -19.94 -13.89
CA ASP A 204 -5.09 -20.43 -12.55
C ASP A 204 -3.77 -19.83 -12.04
N ALA A 205 -3.50 -19.98 -10.74
CA ALA A 205 -2.31 -19.44 -10.09
C ALA A 205 -0.99 -19.99 -10.67
N LYS A 206 -0.03 -19.10 -10.94
CA LYS A 206 1.19 -19.43 -11.72
C LYS A 206 2.46 -19.51 -10.88
N GLU A 207 2.41 -20.25 -9.78
CA GLU A 207 3.49 -20.30 -8.78
C GLU A 207 4.88 -20.77 -9.30
N THR A 208 4.91 -21.48 -10.43
CA THR A 208 6.12 -21.96 -11.11
C THR A 208 6.59 -21.08 -12.28
N ALA A 209 5.81 -20.04 -12.65
CA ALA A 209 6.24 -19.07 -13.65
C ALA A 209 7.39 -18.21 -13.12
N LYS A 210 8.11 -17.55 -14.03
CA LYS A 210 9.05 -16.47 -13.67
C LYS A 210 8.30 -15.33 -12.97
N LEU A 211 9.03 -14.59 -12.14
CA LEU A 211 8.57 -13.32 -11.60
C LEU A 211 8.19 -12.35 -12.73
N SER A 212 7.19 -11.51 -12.47
CA SER A 212 6.97 -10.27 -13.22
C SER A 212 7.95 -9.18 -12.75
N ASP A 213 8.21 -8.17 -13.57
CA ASP A 213 9.08 -7.03 -13.25
C ASP A 213 8.76 -6.42 -11.87
N PHE A 214 7.46 -6.29 -11.53
CA PHE A 214 7.01 -5.80 -10.23
C PHE A 214 7.36 -6.76 -9.07
N GLN A 215 7.17 -8.08 -9.25
CA GLN A 215 7.57 -9.07 -8.26
C GLN A 215 9.09 -9.18 -8.11
N GLU A 216 9.86 -8.93 -9.19
CA GLU A 216 11.32 -8.79 -9.11
C GLU A 216 11.70 -7.59 -8.23
N GLU A 217 11.10 -6.41 -8.43
CA GLU A 217 11.34 -5.24 -7.58
C GLU A 217 10.98 -5.49 -6.10
N LEU A 218 9.87 -6.19 -5.81
CA LEU A 218 9.55 -6.60 -4.42
C LEU A 218 10.64 -7.50 -3.82
N VAL A 219 11.19 -8.44 -4.58
CA VAL A 219 12.33 -9.28 -4.17
C VAL A 219 13.61 -8.44 -3.99
N GLN A 220 13.83 -7.41 -4.81
CA GLN A 220 14.98 -6.49 -4.67
C GLN A 220 14.89 -5.64 -3.41
N VAL A 221 13.69 -5.13 -3.05
CA VAL A 221 13.45 -4.44 -1.78
C VAL A 221 13.70 -5.39 -0.60
N ALA A 222 13.21 -6.64 -0.68
CA ALA A 222 13.48 -7.67 0.31
C ALA A 222 14.98 -7.99 0.45
N ALA A 223 15.73 -8.02 -0.66
CA ALA A 223 17.17 -8.22 -0.66
C ALA A 223 17.91 -7.05 0.03
N ALA A 224 17.52 -5.81 -0.30
CA ALA A 224 18.04 -4.61 0.35
C ALA A 224 17.77 -4.59 1.87
N LEU A 225 16.59 -5.05 2.31
CA LEU A 225 16.24 -5.18 3.74
C LEU A 225 17.13 -6.20 4.48
N LYS A 226 17.52 -7.30 3.81
CA LYS A 226 18.48 -8.28 4.36
C LYS A 226 19.93 -7.84 4.28
N GLY A 227 20.26 -6.89 3.41
CA GLY A 227 21.64 -6.57 3.02
C GLY A 227 22.24 -7.57 2.02
N ASP A 228 21.41 -8.35 1.33
CA ASP A 228 21.82 -9.22 0.23
C ASP A 228 22.12 -8.39 -1.04
N PRO A 229 22.91 -8.89 -2.01
CA PRO A 229 23.18 -8.20 -3.27
C PRO A 229 21.92 -8.02 -4.12
N LEU A 230 21.79 -6.89 -4.84
CA LEU A 230 20.65 -6.55 -5.70
C LEU A 230 20.53 -7.37 -7.01
N LYS A 231 20.82 -8.67 -6.97
CA LYS A 231 20.75 -9.61 -8.12
C LYS A 231 20.19 -10.98 -7.73
N VAL A 232 19.46 -11.10 -6.62
CA VAL A 232 18.96 -12.40 -6.14
C VAL A 232 17.85 -12.97 -7.04
N VAL A 233 17.20 -12.13 -7.87
CA VAL A 233 16.06 -12.49 -8.73
C VAL A 233 16.36 -13.50 -9.84
N GLU A 234 17.63 -13.70 -10.23
CA GLU A 234 17.98 -14.54 -11.39
C GLU A 234 17.49 -16.00 -11.23
N ASN A 235 16.53 -16.38 -12.09
CA ASN A 235 15.88 -17.70 -12.14
C ASN A 235 14.90 -18.01 -10.98
N MET A 236 14.43 -17.01 -10.23
CA MET A 236 13.34 -17.21 -9.29
C MET A 236 12.00 -17.48 -10.00
N THR A 237 11.22 -18.40 -9.44
CA THR A 237 9.78 -18.52 -9.71
C THR A 237 8.95 -17.69 -8.73
N VAL A 238 7.69 -17.41 -9.05
CA VAL A 238 6.71 -16.73 -8.17
C VAL A 238 6.73 -17.30 -6.74
N SER A 239 6.63 -18.62 -6.58
CA SER A 239 6.69 -19.28 -5.26
C SER A 239 8.00 -19.03 -4.52
N SER A 240 9.15 -19.11 -5.21
CA SER A 240 10.46 -18.90 -4.59
C SER A 240 10.75 -17.43 -4.26
N GLY A 241 10.21 -16.50 -5.04
CA GLY A 241 10.28 -15.06 -4.80
C GLY A 241 9.44 -14.66 -3.60
N LEU A 242 8.19 -15.13 -3.51
CA LEU A 242 7.34 -14.93 -2.34
C LEU A 242 8.05 -15.43 -1.07
N LYS A 243 8.52 -16.68 -1.09
CA LYS A 243 9.25 -17.25 0.05
C LYS A 243 10.48 -16.43 0.43
N TYR A 244 11.20 -15.87 -0.55
CA TYR A 244 12.34 -15.00 -0.26
C TYR A 244 11.92 -13.69 0.41
N VAL A 245 10.81 -13.08 -0.02
CA VAL A 245 10.23 -11.86 0.61
C VAL A 245 9.75 -12.16 2.03
N GLU A 246 9.05 -13.29 2.24
CA GLU A 246 8.62 -13.76 3.57
C GLU A 246 9.82 -14.04 4.50
N ASP A 247 10.82 -14.78 4.02
CA ASP A 247 12.08 -15.05 4.75
C ASP A 247 12.82 -13.74 5.07
N ALA A 248 12.79 -12.74 4.18
CA ALA A 248 13.41 -11.43 4.39
C ALA A 248 12.69 -10.64 5.49
N LEU A 249 11.36 -10.56 5.42
CA LEU A 249 10.54 -9.89 6.40
C LEU A 249 10.64 -10.58 7.77
N SER A 250 10.62 -11.91 7.83
CA SER A 250 10.84 -12.67 9.06
C SER A 250 12.23 -12.38 9.65
N LYS A 251 13.29 -12.39 8.84
CA LYS A 251 14.66 -12.10 9.32
C LYS A 251 14.83 -10.64 9.77
N PHE A 252 14.19 -9.70 9.09
CA PHE A 252 14.15 -8.29 9.48
C PHE A 252 13.46 -8.12 10.85
N ASN A 253 12.38 -8.87 11.09
CA ASN A 253 11.68 -8.91 12.38
C ASN A 253 12.49 -9.65 13.47
N ASP A 254 13.15 -10.77 13.14
CA ASP A 254 13.92 -11.60 14.09
C ASP A 254 15.25 -10.95 14.52
N ALA A 255 15.91 -10.18 13.65
CA ALA A 255 17.16 -9.47 13.98
C ALA A 255 17.00 -8.48 15.14
N LYS A 256 15.76 -8.07 15.46
CA LYS A 256 15.40 -7.25 16.63
C LYS A 256 15.53 -8.04 17.96
N LYS A 257 15.19 -9.34 17.97
CA LYS A 257 15.11 -10.18 19.19
C LYS A 257 16.45 -10.41 19.88
N ILE A 258 17.55 -10.36 19.14
CA ILE A 258 18.91 -10.63 19.67
C ILE A 258 19.43 -9.48 20.56
N ASN A 259 18.81 -8.29 20.51
CA ASN A 259 19.22 -7.12 21.29
C ASN A 259 18.54 -6.99 22.68
N GLY A 260 17.87 -8.04 23.17
CA GLY A 260 17.53 -8.17 24.59
C GLY A 260 16.40 -7.27 25.11
N VAL A 261 15.22 -7.32 24.47
CA VAL A 261 13.91 -7.06 25.10
C VAL A 261 12.93 -8.11 24.57
N ASP A 262 12.05 -8.59 25.42
CA ASP A 262 11.41 -9.91 25.30
C ASP A 262 10.40 -10.11 24.14
N ASP A 263 10.36 -11.36 23.68
CA ASP A 263 9.26 -12.13 23.06
C ASP A 263 8.46 -11.59 21.85
N ILE A 264 8.64 -12.27 20.69
CA ILE A 264 7.62 -12.40 19.62
C ILE A 264 7.60 -13.82 19.04
N VAL A 265 6.39 -14.37 18.86
CA VAL A 265 6.05 -15.65 18.19
C VAL A 265 4.63 -15.52 17.57
N SER A 266 4.27 -16.04 16.38
CA SER A 266 5.00 -16.39 15.14
C SER A 266 3.96 -16.76 14.04
N ALA A 267 4.17 -16.35 12.79
CA ALA A 267 3.40 -16.79 11.61
C ALA A 267 4.35 -16.85 10.39
N LEU A 268 4.47 -17.91 9.59
CA LEU A 268 3.85 -19.26 9.58
C LEU A 268 4.88 -20.35 9.20
N ALA A 269 4.60 -21.60 9.60
CA ALA A 269 5.25 -22.87 9.19
C ALA A 269 6.78 -23.07 9.42
N SER A 270 7.12 -24.13 10.15
CA SER A 270 8.46 -24.48 10.65
C SER A 270 9.50 -24.97 9.63
N GLY A 271 10.78 -24.63 9.80
CA GLY A 271 11.88 -25.30 9.08
C GLY A 271 13.34 -24.91 9.38
N ALA A 272 13.96 -25.56 10.39
CA ALA A 272 15.42 -25.69 10.61
C ALA A 272 16.26 -24.46 11.08
N LYS A 273 17.46 -24.75 11.61
CA LYS A 273 18.34 -23.86 12.41
C LYS A 273 19.70 -23.55 11.73
N ALA A 274 20.43 -22.61 12.34
CA ALA A 274 21.88 -22.34 12.23
C ALA A 274 22.32 -21.38 11.09
N SER A 275 23.44 -20.64 11.17
CA SER A 275 24.46 -20.49 12.24
C SER A 275 25.01 -19.05 12.26
N THR A 276 25.45 -18.56 13.42
CA THR A 276 26.20 -17.30 13.56
C THR A 276 27.63 -17.36 13.02
N THR A 277 28.10 -16.27 12.39
CA THR A 277 29.44 -15.62 12.48
C THR A 277 29.94 -15.08 11.13
N PHE A 278 29.58 -13.84 10.73
CA PHE A 278 30.32 -13.10 9.68
C PHE A 278 30.11 -11.57 9.69
N VAL A 279 30.32 -10.88 10.82
CA VAL A 279 30.31 -9.39 10.85
C VAL A 279 31.53 -8.88 11.63
N LYS A 280 32.61 -8.52 10.92
CA LYS A 280 33.75 -7.80 11.54
C LYS A 280 34.64 -6.94 10.63
N ASN A 281 34.49 -6.96 9.30
CA ASN A 281 35.46 -6.36 8.36
C ASN A 281 34.89 -5.37 7.33
N ILE A 282 33.69 -4.81 7.55
CA ILE A 282 33.13 -3.74 6.70
C ILE A 282 32.60 -2.64 7.64
N PHE A 283 32.77 -1.36 7.27
CA PHE A 283 32.48 -0.14 8.03
C PHE A 283 33.53 0.28 9.08
N SER A 284 34.70 0.67 8.56
CA SER A 284 35.27 1.99 8.88
C SER A 284 34.59 3.05 8.00
#